data_AF-A0AAW1D9U2-F1
#
_entry.id   AF-A0AAW1D9U2-F1
#
_cell.length_a   1.000
_cell.length_b   1.000
_cell.length_c   1.000
_cell.angle_alpha   90.00
_cell.angle_beta   90.00
_cell.angle_gamma   90.00
#
_symmetry.space_group_name_H-M   'P 1'
#
loop_
_entity.id
_entity.type
_entity.pdbx_description
1 polymer ?
#
loop_
_entity_poly.entity_id
_entity_poly.type
_entity_poly.pdbx_seq_one_letter_code
_entity_poly.pdbx_strand_id
1 'polypeptide(L)'
;MTQVDINLSIPSWLYISSSEIPIVLCSLSIYLIIQYISMISLLFAQLNIKLTEANHNEILTLLNNYQIIHECCEKLNKCFGLPLIIFLIHIYVMISVYLFIISDKTDYWLLFALTNTSAQSIILLLVLLYQFNEITQMDKDFKKLIYMKKFKWVHLRKTLIASKMDLFLSKNPRIQFTAFDFVNLDSNLFATMISNILTYYIIFTQFN
;
A
#
# COMPACT_ATOMS: atom_id res chain seq x y z
N MET A 1 -8.66 -27.44 -51.16
CA MET A 1 -8.65 -26.39 -50.12
C MET A 1 -9.24 -27.00 -48.86
N THR A 2 -8.40 -27.34 -47.89
CA THR A 2 -8.83 -27.86 -46.58
C THR A 2 -8.93 -26.70 -45.61
N GLN A 3 -10.15 -26.43 -45.15
CA GLN A 3 -10.44 -25.46 -44.11
C GLN A 3 -9.97 -26.06 -42.78
N VAL A 4 -9.01 -25.41 -42.12
CA VAL A 4 -8.57 -25.78 -40.77
C VAL A 4 -9.43 -24.99 -39.81
N ASP A 5 -10.43 -25.63 -39.22
CA ASP A 5 -11.20 -25.07 -38.12
C ASP A 5 -10.32 -25.10 -36.86
N ILE A 6 -9.74 -23.95 -36.53
CA ILE A 6 -9.05 -23.75 -35.26
C ILE A 6 -10.13 -23.60 -34.19
N ASN A 7 -10.52 -24.72 -33.57
CA ASN A 7 -11.24 -24.70 -32.30
C ASN A 7 -10.29 -24.15 -31.22
N LEU A 8 -10.30 -22.82 -31.04
CA LEU A 8 -9.75 -22.17 -29.85
C LEU A 8 -10.65 -22.53 -28.67
N SER A 9 -10.40 -23.68 -28.06
CA SER A 9 -10.94 -23.98 -26.74
C SER A 9 -10.34 -22.98 -25.75
N ILE A 10 -11.16 -22.01 -25.33
CA ILE A 10 -10.80 -21.13 -24.22
C ILE A 10 -10.57 -22.05 -23.02
N PRO A 11 -9.36 -22.06 -22.44
CA PRO A 11 -9.05 -23.00 -21.39
C PRO A 11 -9.92 -22.72 -20.16
N SER A 12 -10.33 -23.78 -19.47
CA SER A 12 -11.32 -23.72 -18.37
C SER A 12 -10.91 -22.83 -17.18
N TRP A 13 -9.63 -22.50 -17.03
CA TRP A 13 -9.17 -21.52 -16.03
C TRP A 13 -9.51 -20.06 -16.38
N LEU A 14 -9.94 -19.79 -17.62
CA LEU A 14 -10.47 -18.50 -18.07
C LEU A 14 -11.98 -18.38 -17.84
N TYR A 15 -12.66 -19.46 -17.42
CA TYR A 15 -14.05 -19.41 -16.94
C TYR A 15 -14.07 -18.87 -15.51
N ILE A 16 -13.91 -17.55 -15.40
CA ILE A 16 -14.23 -16.83 -14.17
C ILE A 16 -15.76 -16.80 -14.09
N SER A 17 -16.35 -17.36 -13.03
CA SER A 17 -17.78 -17.23 -12.80
C SER A 17 -18.15 -15.74 -12.72
N SER A 18 -19.30 -15.32 -13.22
CA SER A 18 -19.69 -13.89 -13.20
C SER A 18 -19.69 -13.28 -11.80
N SER A 19 -19.83 -14.11 -10.75
CA SER A 19 -19.69 -13.77 -9.34
C SER A 19 -18.26 -13.51 -8.87
N GLU A 20 -17.24 -14.05 -9.54
CA GLU A 20 -15.82 -13.92 -9.16
C GLU A 20 -15.11 -12.76 -9.87
N ILE A 21 -15.66 -12.26 -10.98
CA ILE A 21 -15.10 -11.14 -11.77
C ILE A 21 -14.78 -9.91 -10.89
N PRO A 22 -15.66 -9.45 -9.98
CA PRO A 22 -15.37 -8.28 -9.14
C PRO A 22 -14.18 -8.50 -8.19
N ILE A 23 -14.04 -9.70 -7.63
CA ILE A 23 -12.97 -10.06 -6.68
C ILE A 23 -11.64 -10.16 -7.41
N VAL A 24 -11.63 -10.77 -8.60
CA VAL A 24 -10.44 -10.88 -9.45
C VAL A 24 -9.98 -9.49 -9.90
N LEU A 25 -10.90 -8.63 -10.35
CA LEU A 25 -10.57 -7.24 -10.73
C LEU A 25 -10.06 -6.42 -9.55
N CYS A 26 -10.65 -6.58 -8.36
CA CYS A 26 -10.18 -5.92 -7.15
C CYS A 26 -8.76 -6.39 -6.78
N SER A 27 -8.53 -7.70 -6.75
CA SER A 27 -7.21 -8.28 -6.45
C SER A 27 -6.15 -7.87 -7.47
N LEU A 28 -6.50 -7.81 -8.77
CA LEU A 28 -5.63 -7.31 -9.83
C LEU A 28 -5.27 -5.83 -9.60
N SER A 29 -6.25 -5.00 -9.20
CA SER A 29 -6.01 -3.60 -8.89
C SER A 29 -5.06 -3.43 -7.70
N ILE A 30 -5.21 -4.25 -6.65
CA ILE A 30 -4.29 -4.29 -5.51
C ILE A 30 -2.89 -4.73 -5.93
N TYR A 31 -2.80 -5.75 -6.77
CA TYR A 31 -1.51 -6.21 -7.29
C TYR A 31 -0.79 -5.12 -8.10
N LEU A 32 -1.51 -4.41 -8.97
CA LEU A 32 -0.98 -3.26 -9.71
C LEU A 32 -0.53 -2.15 -8.75
N ILE A 33 -1.32 -1.84 -7.72
CA ILE A 33 -0.95 -0.89 -6.68
C ILE A 33 0.39 -1.29 -6.04
N ILE A 34 0.55 -2.55 -5.63
CA ILE A 34 1.79 -3.07 -5.05
C ILE A 34 2.97 -2.90 -6.01
N GLN A 35 2.80 -3.19 -7.31
CA GLN A 35 3.86 -3.00 -8.31
C GLN A 35 4.27 -1.52 -8.45
N TYR A 36 3.30 -0.61 -8.52
CA TYR A 36 3.57 0.83 -8.62
C TYR A 36 4.27 1.36 -7.37
N ILE A 37 3.81 0.96 -6.19
CA ILE A 37 4.43 1.33 -4.91
C ILE A 37 5.86 0.80 -4.84
N SER A 38 6.11 -0.44 -5.28
CA SER A 38 7.45 -1.02 -5.27
C SER A 38 8.40 -0.23 -6.19
N MET A 39 7.93 0.21 -7.36
CA MET A 39 8.71 1.06 -8.26
C MET A 39 9.01 2.43 -7.63
N ILE A 40 8.03 3.02 -6.94
CA ILE A 40 8.24 4.28 -6.21
C ILE A 40 9.23 4.09 -5.07
N SER A 41 9.11 3.00 -4.30
CA SER A 41 10.03 2.65 -3.22
C SER A 41 11.47 2.58 -3.73
N LEU A 42 11.70 1.92 -4.87
CA LEU A 42 13.01 1.86 -5.51
C LEU A 42 13.55 3.25 -5.92
N LEU A 43 12.71 4.08 -6.56
CA LEU A 43 13.08 5.45 -6.93
C LEU A 43 13.44 6.28 -5.69
N PHE A 44 12.70 6.10 -4.61
CA PHE A 44 12.93 6.78 -3.34
C PHE A 44 14.25 6.34 -2.69
N ALA A 45 14.53 5.04 -2.67
CA ALA A 45 15.77 4.48 -2.17
C ALA A 45 16.99 5.02 -2.95
N GLN A 46 16.91 5.04 -4.29
CA GLN A 46 17.96 5.62 -5.14
C GLN A 46 18.16 7.11 -4.88
N LEU A 47 17.07 7.85 -4.66
CA LEU A 47 17.09 9.27 -4.37
C LEU A 47 17.71 9.56 -2.99
N ASN A 48 17.44 8.73 -1.99
CA ASN A 48 18.08 8.78 -0.67
C ASN A 48 19.60 8.53 -0.75
N ILE A 49 20.03 7.52 -1.51
CA ILE A 49 21.46 7.23 -1.72
C ILE A 49 22.14 8.41 -2.43
N LYS A 50 21.54 8.92 -3.52
CA LYS A 50 22.11 10.08 -4.21
C LYS A 50 22.16 11.30 -3.30
N LEU A 51 21.17 11.49 -2.41
CA LEU A 51 21.17 12.60 -1.48
C LEU A 51 22.33 12.56 -0.50
N THR A 52 22.78 11.40 -0.01
CA THR A 52 23.93 11.35 0.91
C THR A 52 25.20 11.85 0.22
N GLU A 53 25.43 11.40 -1.01
CA GLU A 53 26.60 11.74 -1.85
C GLU A 53 26.51 13.13 -2.49
N ALA A 54 25.31 13.71 -2.58
CA ALA A 54 25.07 14.89 -3.39
C ALA A 54 25.90 16.11 -3.02
N ASN A 55 26.45 16.73 -4.06
CA ASN A 55 27.09 18.03 -4.00
C ASN A 55 26.06 19.16 -4.07
N HIS A 56 26.55 20.38 -3.87
CA HIS A 56 25.72 21.58 -3.75
C HIS A 56 24.77 21.81 -4.94
N ASN A 57 25.24 21.57 -6.15
CA ASN A 57 24.49 21.85 -7.39
C ASN A 57 23.44 20.78 -7.69
N GLU A 58 23.61 19.57 -7.15
CA GLU A 58 22.72 18.42 -7.40
C GLU A 58 21.49 18.43 -6.50
N ILE A 59 21.55 19.16 -5.38
CA ILE A 59 20.49 19.14 -4.37
C ILE A 59 19.21 19.76 -4.88
N LEU A 60 19.26 20.82 -5.71
CA LEU A 60 18.04 21.36 -6.32
C LEU A 60 17.37 20.34 -7.24
N THR A 61 18.15 19.59 -8.01
CA THR A 61 17.64 18.51 -8.87
C THR A 61 17.02 17.39 -8.04
N LEU A 62 17.65 17.01 -6.92
CA LEU A 62 17.11 15.99 -6.02
C LEU A 62 15.81 16.43 -5.33
N LEU A 63 15.71 17.71 -4.94
CA LEU A 63 14.47 18.27 -4.40
C LEU A 63 13.34 18.24 -5.45
N ASN A 64 13.63 18.57 -6.70
CA ASN A 64 12.64 18.48 -7.78
C ASN A 64 12.22 17.02 -8.04
N ASN A 65 13.17 16.08 -8.06
CA ASN A 65 12.86 14.65 -8.23
C ASN A 65 11.99 14.12 -7.08
N TYR A 66 12.28 14.54 -5.85
CA TYR A 66 11.42 14.21 -4.70
C TYR A 66 10.02 14.78 -4.90
N GLN A 67 9.87 16.03 -5.37
CA GLN A 67 8.56 16.65 -5.56
C GLN A 67 7.73 15.85 -6.57
N ILE A 68 8.35 15.36 -7.65
CA ILE A 68 7.68 14.49 -8.63
C ILE A 68 7.21 13.19 -7.96
N ILE A 69 8.05 12.56 -7.13
CA ILE A 69 7.68 11.34 -6.40
C ILE A 69 6.52 11.62 -5.43
N HIS A 70 6.57 12.73 -4.71
CA HIS A 70 5.53 13.15 -3.78
C HIS A 70 4.18 13.34 -4.49
N GLU A 71 4.16 14.08 -5.61
CA GLU A 71 2.97 14.25 -6.45
C GLU A 71 2.44 12.92 -7.01
N CYS A 72 3.32 11.99 -7.35
CA CYS A 72 2.94 10.63 -7.77
C CYS A 72 2.26 9.86 -6.63
N CYS A 73 2.80 9.93 -5.40
CA CYS A 73 2.18 9.32 -4.23
C CYS A 73 0.79 9.92 -3.93
N GLU A 74 0.64 11.25 -4.02
CA GLU A 74 -0.66 11.89 -3.83
C GLU A 74 -1.68 11.46 -4.88
N LYS A 75 -1.27 11.38 -6.15
CA LYS A 75 -2.15 10.90 -7.24
C LYS A 75 -2.53 9.44 -7.06
N LEU A 76 -1.59 8.57 -6.68
CA LEU A 76 -1.87 7.18 -6.36
C LEU A 76 -2.90 7.08 -5.23
N ASN A 77 -2.72 7.85 -4.16
CA ASN A 77 -3.62 7.86 -3.02
C ASN A 77 -5.05 8.24 -3.45
N LYS A 78 -5.19 9.28 -4.29
CA LYS A 78 -6.49 9.71 -4.85
C LYS A 78 -7.12 8.67 -5.77
N CYS A 79 -6.34 8.06 -6.66
CA CYS A 79 -6.84 7.10 -7.64
C CYS A 79 -7.28 5.78 -6.99
N PHE A 80 -6.55 5.33 -5.98
CA PHE A 80 -6.72 4.00 -5.40
C PHE A 80 -7.39 3.99 -4.03
N GLY A 81 -7.70 5.16 -3.45
CA GLY A 81 -8.39 5.27 -2.17
C GLY A 81 -9.70 4.48 -2.10
N LEU A 82 -10.55 4.57 -3.14
CA LEU A 82 -11.82 3.84 -3.20
C LEU A 82 -11.62 2.31 -3.38
N PRO A 83 -10.83 1.82 -4.35
CA PRO A 83 -10.47 0.40 -4.44
C PRO A 83 -9.93 -0.18 -3.12
N LEU A 84 -9.10 0.59 -2.40
CA LEU A 84 -8.55 0.18 -1.11
C LEU A 84 -9.60 0.04 -0.02
N ILE A 85 -10.57 0.96 0.06
CA ILE A 85 -11.72 0.81 0.98
C ILE A 85 -12.50 -0.47 0.67
N ILE A 86 -12.85 -0.69 -0.59
CA ILE A 86 -13.63 -1.86 -0.99
C ILE A 86 -12.88 -3.15 -0.62
N PHE A 87 -11.57 -3.18 -0.86
CA PHE A 87 -10.71 -4.30 -0.49
C PHE A 87 -10.65 -4.52 1.03
N LEU A 88 -10.53 -3.45 1.83
CA LEU A 88 -10.55 -3.55 3.29
C LEU A 88 -11.87 -4.07 3.83
N ILE A 89 -13.00 -3.59 3.30
CA ILE A 89 -14.34 -4.07 3.67
C ILE A 89 -14.47 -5.55 3.30
N HIS A 90 -14.02 -5.94 2.11
CA HIS A 90 -14.04 -7.33 1.68
C HIS A 90 -13.27 -8.23 2.66
N ILE A 91 -12.04 -7.87 3.02
CA ILE A 91 -11.24 -8.62 3.99
C ILE A 91 -11.92 -8.66 5.36
N TYR A 92 -12.44 -7.53 5.83
CA TYR A 92 -13.12 -7.45 7.13
C TYR A 92 -14.32 -8.39 7.21
N VAL A 93 -15.19 -8.37 6.19
CA VAL A 93 -16.36 -9.25 6.09
C VAL A 93 -15.92 -10.71 6.00
N MET A 94 -14.94 -11.02 5.17
CA MET A 94 -14.43 -12.38 5.00
C MET A 94 -13.91 -12.96 6.32
N ILE A 95 -12.99 -12.27 7.00
CA ILE A 95 -12.45 -12.73 8.29
C ILE A 95 -13.57 -12.89 9.34
N SER A 96 -14.52 -11.95 9.38
CA SER A 96 -15.65 -12.03 10.32
C SER A 96 -16.49 -13.28 10.06
N VAL A 97 -16.92 -13.52 8.81
CA VAL A 97 -17.69 -14.72 8.41
C VAL A 97 -16.93 -15.99 8.73
N TYR A 98 -15.61 -16.04 8.51
CA TYR A 98 -14.81 -17.21 8.85
C TYR A 98 -14.86 -17.54 10.33
N LEU A 99 -14.71 -16.55 11.21
CA LEU A 99 -14.77 -16.80 12.65
C LEU A 99 -16.14 -17.33 13.10
N PHE A 100 -17.23 -16.84 12.49
CA PHE A 100 -18.57 -17.40 12.73
C PHE A 100 -18.69 -18.87 12.29
N ILE A 101 -18.18 -19.22 11.10
CA ILE A 101 -18.19 -20.61 10.63
C ILE A 101 -17.36 -21.52 11.54
N ILE A 102 -16.22 -21.02 12.03
CA ILE A 102 -15.35 -21.76 12.95
C ILE A 102 -16.04 -22.04 14.29
N SER A 103 -16.87 -21.12 14.81
CA SER A 103 -17.63 -21.36 16.03
C SER A 103 -18.65 -22.50 15.91
N ASP A 104 -19.17 -22.77 14.70
CA ASP A 104 -20.22 -23.77 14.46
C ASP A 104 -19.71 -25.21 14.23
N LYS A 105 -18.44 -25.48 14.52
CA LYS A 105 -17.81 -26.83 14.58
C LYS A 105 -18.08 -27.73 13.37
N THR A 106 -17.27 -27.57 12.33
CA THR A 106 -16.91 -28.70 11.46
C THR A 106 -15.46 -28.52 10.95
N ASP A 107 -14.56 -29.43 11.34
CA ASP A 107 -13.12 -29.36 11.03
C ASP A 107 -12.80 -29.25 9.53
N TYR A 108 -13.71 -29.74 8.68
CA TYR A 108 -13.59 -29.69 7.22
C TYR A 108 -13.78 -28.28 6.64
N TRP A 109 -14.61 -27.45 7.29
CA TRP A 109 -14.91 -26.09 6.82
C TRP A 109 -13.81 -25.10 7.20
N LEU A 110 -13.09 -25.35 8.30
CA LEU A 110 -11.89 -24.62 8.69
C LEU A 110 -10.79 -24.74 7.63
N LEU A 111 -10.54 -25.97 7.15
CA LEU A 111 -9.53 -26.22 6.11
C LEU A 111 -9.94 -25.58 4.78
N PHE A 112 -11.21 -25.72 4.37
CA PHE A 112 -11.73 -25.11 3.14
C PHE A 112 -11.73 -23.56 3.20
N ALA A 113 -12.03 -22.98 4.37
CA ALA A 113 -11.99 -21.55 4.63
C ALA A 113 -10.59 -20.94 4.56
N LEU A 114 -9.58 -21.67 5.03
CA LEU A 114 -8.17 -21.25 5.05
C LEU A 114 -7.46 -21.41 3.70
N THR A 115 -7.92 -22.32 2.84
CA THR A 115 -7.02 -22.90 1.83
C THR A 115 -6.86 -22.15 0.52
N ASN A 116 -7.66 -21.14 0.11
CA ASN A 116 -7.41 -20.54 -1.21
C ASN A 116 -7.58 -19.02 -1.36
N THR A 117 -8.70 -18.41 -0.97
CA THR A 117 -8.97 -17.00 -1.34
C THR A 117 -8.67 -15.99 -0.23
N SER A 118 -8.95 -16.35 1.02
CA SER A 118 -8.81 -15.47 2.19
C SER A 118 -7.37 -15.21 2.59
N ALA A 119 -6.54 -16.27 2.63
CA ALA A 119 -5.12 -16.17 2.96
C ALA A 119 -4.38 -15.28 1.96
N GLN A 120 -4.72 -15.38 0.67
CA GLN A 120 -4.12 -14.55 -0.38
C GLN A 120 -4.47 -13.07 -0.20
N SER A 121 -5.74 -12.72 0.06
CA SER A 121 -6.14 -11.32 0.31
C SER A 121 -5.49 -10.75 1.57
N ILE A 122 -5.35 -11.54 2.63
CA ILE A 122 -4.65 -11.14 3.86
C ILE A 122 -3.16 -10.88 3.57
N ILE A 123 -2.49 -11.79 2.84
CA ILE A 123 -1.09 -11.61 2.45
C ILE A 123 -0.93 -10.34 1.61
N LEU A 124 -1.80 -10.12 0.63
CA LEU A 124 -1.79 -8.91 -0.21
C LEU A 124 -1.95 -7.64 0.63
N LEU A 125 -2.87 -7.65 1.61
CA LEU A 125 -3.03 -6.53 2.54
C LEU A 125 -1.77 -6.29 3.36
N LEU A 126 -1.15 -7.34 3.91
CA LEU A 126 0.08 -7.21 4.70
C LEU A 126 1.24 -6.65 3.88
N VAL A 127 1.42 -7.15 2.65
CA VAL A 127 2.44 -6.64 1.71
C VAL A 127 2.21 -5.17 1.40
N LEU A 128 0.95 -4.79 1.13
CA LEU A 128 0.57 -3.42 0.82
C LEU A 128 0.81 -2.47 2.00
N LEU A 129 0.40 -2.86 3.21
CA LEU A 129 0.65 -2.08 4.43
C LEU A 129 2.15 -1.96 4.73
N TYR A 130 2.92 -3.04 4.55
CA TYR A 130 4.37 -3.01 4.71
C TYR A 130 5.01 -1.97 3.76
N GLN A 131 4.65 -2.01 2.47
CA GLN A 131 5.19 -1.12 1.46
C GLN A 131 4.80 0.36 1.70
N PHE A 132 3.57 0.63 2.14
CA PHE A 132 3.17 1.99 2.52
C PHE A 132 3.95 2.53 3.73
N ASN A 133 4.19 1.69 4.73
CA ASN A 133 5.04 2.06 5.86
C ASN A 133 6.48 2.32 5.42
N GLU A 134 7.01 1.52 4.49
CA GLU A 134 8.36 1.68 3.95
C GLU A 134 8.51 3.05 3.25
N ILE A 135 7.60 3.41 2.35
CA ILE A 135 7.60 4.74 1.69
C ILE A 135 7.49 5.86 2.74
N THR A 136 6.59 5.71 3.70
CA THR A 136 6.39 6.70 4.76
C THR A 136 7.65 6.87 5.61
N GLN A 137 8.40 5.80 5.83
CA GLN A 137 9.66 5.82 6.56
C GLN A 137 10.77 6.45 5.72
N MET A 138 10.87 6.10 4.44
CA MET A 138 11.81 6.71 3.50
C MET A 138 11.58 8.22 3.35
N ASP A 139 10.34 8.70 3.37
CA ASP A 139 10.01 10.13 3.40
C ASP A 139 10.60 10.85 4.63
N LYS A 140 10.46 10.24 5.82
CA LYS A 140 11.07 10.78 7.04
C LYS A 140 12.58 10.82 6.93
N ASP A 141 13.19 9.75 6.43
CA ASP A 141 14.64 9.63 6.33
C ASP A 141 15.20 10.66 5.33
N PHE A 142 14.52 10.87 4.19
CA PHE A 142 14.86 11.92 3.24
C PHE A 142 14.79 13.31 3.88
N LYS A 143 13.67 13.64 4.54
CA LYS A 143 13.51 14.94 5.22
C LYS A 143 14.54 15.14 6.32
N LYS A 144 14.89 14.09 7.07
CA LYS A 144 15.96 14.09 8.07
C LYS A 144 17.32 14.38 7.44
N LEU A 145 17.65 13.76 6.30
CA LEU A 145 18.88 14.01 5.55
C LEU A 145 18.95 15.46 5.03
N ILE A 146 17.83 16.00 4.51
CA ILE A 146 17.73 17.41 4.12
C ILE A 146 17.97 18.33 5.31
N TYR A 147 17.37 18.05 6.47
CA TYR A 147 17.57 18.84 7.68
C TYR A 147 19.04 18.82 8.16
N MET A 148 19.69 17.66 8.12
CA MET A 148 21.11 17.54 8.44
C MET A 148 22.00 18.32 7.46
N LYS A 149 21.73 18.24 6.15
CA LYS A 149 22.47 19.02 5.14
C LYS A 149 22.22 20.52 5.29
N LYS A 150 20.99 20.93 5.60
CA LYS A 150 20.64 22.32 5.91
C LYS A 150 21.51 22.86 7.04
N PHE A 151 21.60 22.13 8.16
CA PHE A 151 22.40 22.56 9.31
C PHE A 151 23.87 22.82 8.93
N LYS A 152 24.48 21.89 8.17
CA LYS A 152 25.84 22.06 7.64
C LYS A 152 25.98 23.32 6.76
N TRP A 153 24.94 23.68 6.01
CA TRP A 153 24.98 24.81 5.06
C TRP A 153 24.68 26.16 5.67
N VAL A 154 23.85 26.20 6.71
CA VAL A 154 23.68 27.39 7.56
C VAL A 154 25.03 27.78 8.17
N HIS A 155 25.79 26.79 8.67
CA HIS A 155 27.15 27.03 9.17
C HIS A 155 28.12 27.55 8.10
N LEU A 156 27.97 27.12 6.85
CA LEU A 156 28.76 27.60 5.72
C LEU A 156 28.29 28.95 5.14
N ARG A 157 27.39 29.67 5.85
CA ARG A 157 26.79 30.96 5.42
C ARG A 157 26.08 30.92 4.05
N LYS A 158 25.62 29.74 3.60
CA LYS A 158 24.87 29.58 2.34
C LYS A 158 23.36 29.77 2.57
N THR A 159 22.98 30.98 2.98
CA THR A 159 21.63 31.32 3.46
C THR A 159 20.52 31.12 2.42
N LEU A 160 20.78 31.39 1.14
CA LEU A 160 19.78 31.31 0.06
C LEU A 160 19.29 29.87 -0.19
N ILE A 161 20.14 28.88 0.06
CA ILE A 161 19.78 27.48 -0.18
C ILE A 161 19.20 26.85 1.07
N ALA A 162 19.65 27.27 2.26
CA ALA A 162 18.97 26.94 3.50
C ALA A 162 17.51 27.44 3.51
N SER A 163 17.22 28.65 2.99
CA SER A 163 15.85 29.16 2.89
C SER A 163 15.00 28.40 1.86
N LYS A 164 15.58 27.97 0.73
CA LYS A 164 14.89 27.09 -0.23
C LYS A 164 14.56 25.73 0.37
N MET A 165 15.46 25.17 1.18
CA MET A 165 15.21 23.92 1.91
C MET A 165 14.08 24.07 2.94
N ASP A 166 14.02 25.20 3.64
CA ASP A 166 12.93 25.48 4.59
C ASP A 166 11.58 25.60 3.89
N LEU A 167 11.55 26.33 2.77
CA LEU A 167 10.36 26.43 1.94
C LEU A 167 9.94 25.03 1.47
N PHE A 168 10.88 24.20 1.03
CA PHE A 168 10.61 22.84 0.58
C PHE A 168 10.04 21.95 1.68
N LEU A 169 10.63 21.95 2.88
CA LEU A 169 10.16 21.16 4.02
C LEU A 169 8.76 21.60 4.46
N SER A 170 8.44 22.90 4.38
CA SER A 170 7.11 23.42 4.72
C SER A 170 6.04 23.09 3.67
N LYS A 171 6.40 23.04 2.40
CA LYS A 171 5.47 22.80 1.29
C LYS A 171 5.12 21.34 1.07
N ASN A 172 5.98 20.42 1.52
CA ASN A 172 5.79 18.99 1.30
C ASN A 172 5.47 18.29 2.62
N PRO A 173 4.17 18.20 3.00
CA PRO A 173 3.77 17.45 4.18
C PRO A 173 4.17 15.98 4.05
N ARG A 174 4.14 15.26 5.18
CA ARG A 174 4.52 13.85 5.22
C ARG A 174 3.65 13.03 4.27
N ILE A 175 4.28 12.16 3.49
CA ILE A 175 3.54 11.22 2.65
C ILE A 175 2.76 10.28 3.58
N GLN A 176 1.45 10.25 3.41
CA GLN A 176 0.53 9.36 4.11
C GLN A 176 -0.43 8.77 3.10
N PHE A 177 -0.61 7.45 3.17
CA PHE A 177 -1.59 6.75 2.35
C PHE A 177 -2.87 6.59 3.14
N THR A 178 -3.98 6.99 2.54
CA THR A 178 -5.31 7.00 3.14
C THR A 178 -6.28 6.28 2.20
N ALA A 179 -7.14 5.46 2.78
CA ALA A 179 -8.26 4.90 2.05
C ALA A 179 -9.36 5.98 2.01
N PHE A 180 -9.42 6.76 0.92
CA PHE A 180 -10.41 7.82 0.69
C PHE A 180 -10.55 8.81 1.87
N ASP A 181 -9.42 9.19 2.48
CA ASP A 181 -9.34 10.05 3.66
C ASP A 181 -10.11 9.55 4.91
N PHE A 182 -10.62 8.31 4.88
CA PHE A 182 -11.37 7.71 5.97
C PHE A 182 -10.44 7.02 6.99
N VAL A 183 -9.46 6.26 6.49
CA VAL A 183 -8.55 5.46 7.31
C VAL A 183 -7.12 5.61 6.82
N ASN A 184 -6.19 5.84 7.75
CA ASN A 184 -4.76 5.78 7.49
C ASN A 184 -4.33 4.32 7.28
N LEU A 185 -3.64 4.07 6.17
CA LEU A 185 -3.13 2.75 5.80
C LEU A 185 -1.75 2.52 6.42
N ASP A 186 -1.72 2.39 7.75
CA ASP A 186 -0.50 2.12 8.52
C ASP A 186 -0.45 0.67 9.01
N SER A 187 0.67 0.26 9.64
CA SER A 187 0.80 -1.09 10.22
C SER A 187 -0.21 -1.37 11.34
N ASN A 188 -0.75 -0.32 11.98
CA ASN A 188 -1.67 -0.46 13.09
C ASN A 188 -3.07 -0.82 12.62
N LEU A 189 -3.42 -0.50 11.36
CA LEU A 189 -4.71 -0.84 10.77
C LEU A 189 -5.00 -2.34 10.88
N PHE A 190 -4.06 -3.19 10.48
CA PHE A 190 -4.26 -4.64 10.53
C PHE A 190 -4.46 -5.14 11.97
N ALA A 191 -3.63 -4.69 12.91
CA ALA A 191 -3.79 -5.04 14.32
C ALA A 191 -5.15 -4.59 14.89
N THR A 192 -5.61 -3.40 14.50
CA THR A 192 -6.91 -2.85 14.91
C THR A 192 -8.06 -3.66 14.32
N MET A 193 -7.98 -4.03 13.04
CA MET A 193 -8.97 -4.89 12.39
C MET A 193 -9.08 -6.24 13.10
N ILE A 194 -7.96 -6.92 13.34
CA ILE A 194 -7.94 -8.21 14.02
C ILE A 194 -8.46 -8.09 15.47
N SER A 195 -8.03 -7.06 16.21
CA SER A 195 -8.49 -6.80 17.58
C SER A 195 -10.02 -6.63 17.64
N ASN A 196 -10.59 -5.81 16.75
CA ASN A 196 -12.02 -5.58 16.67
C ASN A 196 -12.78 -6.88 16.35
N ILE A 197 -12.30 -7.61 15.35
CA ILE A 197 -12.90 -8.87 14.92
C ILE A 197 -12.88 -9.90 16.07
N LEU A 198 -11.74 -10.08 16.75
CA LEU A 198 -11.62 -10.99 17.90
C LEU A 198 -12.52 -10.55 19.05
N THR A 199 -12.64 -9.24 19.30
CA THR A 199 -13.54 -8.70 20.34
C THR A 199 -14.99 -9.07 20.03
N TYR A 200 -15.46 -8.85 18.80
CA TYR A 200 -16.81 -9.25 18.38
C TYR A 200 -17.02 -10.76 18.45
N TYR A 201 -16.02 -11.54 18.05
CA TYR A 201 -16.08 -13.00 18.15
C TYR A 201 -16.21 -13.47 19.61
N ILE A 202 -15.39 -12.94 20.52
CA ILE A 202 -15.47 -13.28 21.95
C ILE A 202 -16.85 -12.94 22.50
N ILE A 203 -17.34 -11.72 22.24
CA ILE A 203 -18.70 -11.32 22.65
C ILE A 203 -19.73 -12.33 22.12
N PHE A 204 -19.69 -12.63 20.82
CA PHE A 204 -20.61 -13.57 20.21
C PHE A 204 -20.58 -14.95 20.88
N THR A 205 -19.40 -15.55 21.07
CA THR A 205 -19.27 -16.88 21.72
C THR A 205 -19.69 -16.91 23.19
N GLN A 206 -19.76 -15.76 23.87
CA GLN A 206 -20.19 -15.68 25.28
C GLN A 206 -21.71 -15.52 25.42
N PHE A 207 -22.37 -14.94 24.42
CA PHE A 207 -23.79 -14.59 24.45
C PHE A 207 -24.66 -15.45 23.52
N ASN A 208 -24.06 -16.37 22.78
CA ASN A 208 -24.72 -17.36 21.92
C ASN A 208 -24.35 -18.77 22.38
#